data_AF-A0A967V7N0-F1
#
_entry.id   AF-A0A967V7N0-F1
#
_cell.length_a   1.000
_cell.length_b   1.000
_cell.length_c   1.000
_cell.angle_alpha   90.00
_cell.angle_beta   90.00
_cell.angle_gamma   90.00
#
_symmetry.space_group_name_H-M   'P 1'
#
loop_
_entity.id
_entity.type
_entity.pdbx_description
1 polymer ?
#
loop_
_entity_poly.entity_id
_entity_poly.type
_entity_poly.pdbx_seq_one_letter_code
_entity_poly.pdbx_strand_id
1 'polypeptide(L)'
;MNCFCDGRMTAETLRILTAYDCESRQHYPTTLFRANEAFVGSCTAKATIYCANIAAGLMIAQFTKYLRQLPIDPDIQLNLLASEFSVLEIG
;
A
#
# COMPACT_ATOMS: atom_id res chain seq x y z
N MET A 1 -6.74 -19.62 -3.34
CA MET A 1 -6.19 -18.35 -3.88
C MET A 1 -6.32 -17.33 -2.77
N ASN A 2 -5.24 -16.66 -2.36
CA ASN A 2 -5.21 -15.88 -1.11
C ASN A 2 -4.88 -14.42 -1.42
N CYS A 3 -5.58 -13.48 -0.80
CA CYS A 3 -5.25 -12.06 -0.84
C CYS A 3 -4.00 -11.78 0.01
N PHE A 4 -3.10 -10.95 -0.51
CA PHE A 4 -1.91 -10.47 0.19
C PHE A 4 -1.86 -8.95 0.12
N CYS A 5 -1.63 -8.30 1.26
CA CYS A 5 -1.50 -6.85 1.36
C CYS A 5 -0.12 -6.49 1.90
N ASP A 6 0.54 -5.52 1.27
CA ASP A 6 1.85 -4.98 1.64
C ASP A 6 1.75 -3.46 1.80
N GLY A 7 1.92 -2.99 3.04
CA GLY A 7 1.90 -1.58 3.38
C GLY A 7 3.31 -1.04 3.50
N ARG A 8 3.62 -0.03 2.69
CA ARG A 8 4.92 0.67 2.68
C ARG A 8 4.74 2.12 3.06
N MET A 9 5.76 2.69 3.68
CA MET A 9 5.75 4.10 4.05
C MET A 9 7.11 4.76 3.83
N THR A 10 7.08 6.06 3.55
CA THR A 10 8.25 6.94 3.56
C THR A 10 7.79 8.29 4.06
N ALA A 11 8.26 8.69 5.26
CA ALA A 11 7.70 9.81 6.00
C ALA A 11 6.16 9.70 6.10
N GLU A 12 5.42 10.75 5.75
CA GLU A 12 3.95 10.80 5.74
C GLU A 12 3.30 10.32 4.42
N THR A 13 4.07 9.69 3.53
CA THR A 13 3.55 9.05 2.31
C THR A 13 3.44 7.54 2.51
N LEU A 14 2.26 7.00 2.23
CA LEU A 14 1.91 5.59 2.33
C LEU A 14 1.64 5.02 0.94
N ARG A 15 1.98 3.74 0.76
CA ARG A 15 1.57 2.96 -0.41
C ARG A 15 1.09 1.60 0.03
N ILE A 16 -0.07 1.16 -0.47
CA ILE A 16 -0.68 -0.12 -0.16
C ILE A 16 -0.78 -0.93 -1.44
N LEU A 17 -0.08 -2.06 -1.47
CA LEU A 17 -0.09 -2.99 -2.59
C LEU A 17 -0.93 -4.20 -2.23
N THR A 18 -1.89 -4.55 -3.07
CA THR A 18 -2.77 -5.71 -2.86
C THR A 18 -2.67 -6.68 -4.03
N ALA A 19 -2.13 -7.87 -3.76
CA ALA A 19 -2.06 -8.96 -4.74
C ALA A 19 -3.21 -9.95 -4.48
N TYR A 20 -4.17 -10.02 -5.39
CA TYR A 20 -5.38 -10.83 -5.23
C TYR A 20 -5.71 -11.70 -6.47
N ASP A 21 -5.45 -11.21 -7.68
CA ASP A 21 -5.68 -11.90 -8.96
C ASP A 21 -4.37 -12.19 -9.72
N CYS A 22 -4.45 -12.55 -11.01
CA CYS A 22 -3.27 -12.84 -11.83
C CYS A 22 -2.45 -11.56 -12.12
N GLU A 23 -3.15 -10.49 -12.46
CA GLU A 23 -2.56 -9.23 -12.92
C GLU A 23 -1.84 -8.50 -11.78
N SER A 24 -2.49 -8.35 -10.63
CA SER A 24 -1.89 -7.76 -9.43
C SER A 24 -0.68 -8.56 -8.91
N ARG A 25 -0.65 -9.89 -9.14
CA ARG A 25 0.51 -10.73 -8.82
C ARG A 25 1.67 -10.57 -9.80
N GLN A 26 1.40 -10.19 -11.04
CA GLN A 26 2.45 -9.82 -12.01
C GLN A 26 2.96 -8.40 -11.73
N HIS A 27 2.07 -7.49 -11.32
CA HIS A 27 2.43 -6.13 -10.93
C HIS A 27 3.31 -6.09 -9.68
N TYR A 28 2.94 -6.80 -8.61
CA TYR A 28 3.61 -6.68 -7.31
C TYR A 28 5.15 -6.81 -7.36
N PRO A 29 5.75 -7.81 -8.03
CA PRO A 29 7.20 -7.92 -8.16
C PRO A 29 7.87 -6.71 -8.82
N THR A 30 7.19 -6.02 -9.74
CA THR A 30 7.74 -4.83 -10.42
C THR A 30 7.89 -3.63 -9.49
N THR A 31 7.23 -3.65 -8.34
CA THR A 31 7.29 -2.60 -7.32
C THR A 31 8.44 -2.78 -6.33
N LEU A 32 9.13 -3.92 -6.36
CA LEU A 32 10.20 -4.23 -5.43
C LEU A 32 11.48 -3.50 -5.84
N PHE A 33 12.13 -2.87 -4.86
CA PHE A 33 13.42 -2.20 -5.01
C PHE A 33 14.40 -2.78 -4.00
N ARG A 34 15.70 -2.65 -4.29
CA ARG A 34 16.76 -3.11 -3.38
C ARG A 34 16.80 -2.22 -2.15
N ALA A 35 17.21 -2.77 -1.02
CA ALA A 35 17.28 -2.02 0.23
C ALA A 35 18.16 -0.76 0.16
N ASN A 36 19.16 -0.72 -0.72
CA ASN A 36 20.00 0.47 -0.94
C ASN A 36 19.35 1.57 -1.80
N GLU A 37 18.25 1.25 -2.49
CA GLU A 37 17.41 2.20 -3.22
C GLU A 37 16.31 2.77 -2.31
N ALA A 38 16.17 2.24 -1.09
CA ALA A 38 15.23 2.73 -0.10
C ALA A 38 15.64 4.12 0.39
N PHE A 39 14.69 5.06 0.37
CA PHE A 39 14.92 6.39 0.95
C PHE A 39 14.85 6.32 2.48
N VAL A 40 15.93 6.73 3.15
CA VAL A 40 15.99 6.83 4.61
C VAL A 40 15.52 8.22 5.04
N GLY A 41 14.22 8.38 5.21
CA GLY A 41 13.62 9.58 5.81
C GLY A 41 13.61 9.49 7.34
N SER A 42 13.79 10.63 8.03
CA SER A 42 13.64 10.70 9.48
C SER A 42 12.15 10.62 9.86
N CYS A 43 11.66 9.41 10.18
CA CYS A 43 10.33 9.24 10.74
C CYS A 43 10.38 9.50 12.26
N THR A 44 9.58 10.43 12.78
CA THR A 44 9.38 10.47 14.23
C THR A 44 8.60 9.22 14.69
N ALA A 45 8.81 8.76 15.92
CA ALA A 45 8.05 7.62 16.45
C ALA A 45 6.53 7.85 16.37
N LYS A 46 6.08 9.08 16.63
CA LYS A 46 4.67 9.48 16.53
C LYS A 46 4.14 9.41 15.09
N ALA A 47 4.88 9.92 14.12
CA ALA A 47 4.52 9.83 12.71
C ALA A 47 4.44 8.37 12.26
N THR A 48 5.39 7.54 12.68
CA THR A 48 5.43 6.11 12.37
C THR A 48 4.18 5.38 12.88
N ILE A 49 3.80 5.57 14.14
CA ILE A 49 2.58 4.93 14.71
C ILE A 49 1.32 5.39 13.98
N TYR A 50 1.20 6.69 13.72
CA TYR A 50 0.03 7.24 13.04
C TYR A 50 -0.12 6.69 11.61
N CYS A 51 0.96 6.73 10.83
CA CYS A 51 1.03 6.20 9.47
C CYS A 51 0.78 4.69 9.41
N ALA A 52 1.35 3.92 10.35
CA ALA A 52 1.15 2.47 10.42
C ALA A 52 -0.33 2.10 10.65
N ASN A 53 -1.03 2.82 11.53
CA ASN A 53 -2.46 2.59 11.77
C ASN A 53 -3.32 2.89 10.53
N ILE A 54 -3.00 3.97 9.81
CA ILE A 54 -3.71 4.31 8.56
C ILE A 54 -3.45 3.22 7.51
N ALA A 55 -2.20 2.82 7.32
CA ALA A 55 -1.83 1.76 6.39
C ALA A 55 -2.55 0.43 6.73
N ALA A 56 -2.59 0.06 8.02
CA ALA A 56 -3.31 -1.11 8.48
C ALA A 56 -4.81 -1.04 8.18
N GLY A 57 -5.44 0.11 8.39
CA GLY A 57 -6.84 0.34 8.05
C GLY A 57 -7.12 0.14 6.56
N LEU A 58 -6.27 0.69 5.69
CA LEU A 58 -6.37 0.50 4.24
C LEU A 58 -6.16 -0.96 3.83
N MET A 59 -5.16 -1.65 4.39
CA MET A 59 -4.92 -3.07 4.12
C MET A 59 -6.13 -3.94 4.50
N ILE A 60 -6.74 -3.68 5.66
CA ILE A 60 -7.95 -4.38 6.12
C ILE A 60 -9.15 -4.06 5.20
N ALA A 61 -9.26 -2.82 4.70
CA ALA A 61 -10.30 -2.47 3.75
C ALA A 61 -10.18 -3.27 2.44
N GLN A 62 -8.97 -3.42 1.89
CA GLN A 62 -8.75 -4.23 0.68
C GLN A 62 -9.02 -5.72 0.94
N PHE A 63 -8.59 -6.24 2.09
CA PHE A 63 -8.92 -7.62 2.47
C PHE A 63 -10.43 -7.84 2.65
N THR A 64 -11.14 -6.86 3.20
CA THR A 64 -12.60 -6.92 3.33
C THR A 64 -13.29 -6.90 1.97
N LYS A 65 -12.83 -6.06 1.04
CA LYS A 65 -13.31 -6.05 -0.36
C LYS A 65 -13.09 -7.42 -1.01
N TYR A 66 -11.93 -8.04 -0.81
CA TYR A 66 -11.63 -9.39 -1.29
C TYR A 66 -12.62 -10.44 -0.77
N LEU A 67 -12.87 -10.48 0.54
CA LEU A 67 -13.83 -11.42 1.13
C LEU A 67 -15.26 -11.22 0.60
N ARG A 68 -15.60 -9.99 0.20
CA ARG A 68 -16.92 -9.60 -0.30
C ARG A 68 -17.04 -9.64 -1.82
N GLN A 69 -15.99 -10.04 -2.55
CA GLN A 69 -15.93 -10.00 -4.01
C GLN A 69 -16.27 -8.62 -4.60
N LEU A 70 -15.83 -7.56 -3.92
CA LEU A 70 -15.93 -6.19 -4.41
C LEU A 70 -14.68 -5.83 -5.23
N PRO A 71 -14.74 -4.80 -6.09
CA PRO A 71 -13.55 -4.26 -6.75
C PRO A 71 -12.48 -3.88 -5.71
N ILE A 72 -11.24 -4.31 -5.97
CA ILE A 72 -10.08 -4.05 -5.13
C ILE A 72 -9.15 -3.11 -5.90
N ASP A 73 -8.57 -2.18 -5.17
CA ASP A 73 -7.51 -1.29 -5.67
C ASP A 73 -6.16 -1.96 -5.40
N PRO A 74 -5.42 -2.37 -6.44
CA PRO A 74 -4.19 -3.15 -6.28
C PRO A 74 -3.00 -2.30 -5.85
N ASP A 75 -3.05 -0.98 -6.05
CA ASP A 75 -1.95 -0.06 -5.77
C ASP A 75 -2.50 1.31 -5.37
N ILE A 76 -2.62 1.53 -4.06
CA ILE A 76 -3.07 2.79 -3.47
C ILE A 76 -1.86 3.59 -3.04
N GLN A 77 -1.84 4.89 -3.33
CA GLN A 77 -0.91 5.85 -2.75
C GLN A 77 -1.67 6.92 -1.97
N LEU A 78 -1.17 7.24 -0.77
CA LEU A 78 -1.73 8.28 0.08
C LEU A 78 -0.59 9.18 0.57
N ASN A 79 -0.63 10.45 0.19
CA ASN A 79 0.25 11.47 0.72
C ASN A 79 -0.51 12.28 1.76
N LEU A 80 -0.21 12.06 3.05
CA LEU A 80 -0.91 12.73 4.15
C LEU A 80 -0.55 14.22 4.26
N LEU A 81 0.65 14.62 3.81
CA LEU A 81 1.05 16.03 3.83
C LEU A 81 0.29 16.84 2.77
N ALA A 82 0.16 16.28 1.57
CA ALA A 82 -0.58 16.92 0.48
C ALA A 82 -2.10 16.65 0.55
N SER A 83 -2.54 15.74 1.42
CA SER A 83 -3.92 15.23 1.45
C SER A 83 -4.38 14.64 0.11
N GLU A 84 -3.48 13.92 -0.56
CA GLU A 84 -3.72 13.32 -1.87
C GLU A 84 -3.90 11.81 -1.75
N PHE A 85 -4.93 11.28 -2.40
CA PHE A 85 -5.19 9.85 -2.50
C PHE A 85 -5.30 9.47 -3.99
N SER A 86 -4.52 8.50 -4.41
CA SER A 86 -4.51 8.02 -5.79
C SER A 86 -4.49 6.50 -5.86
N VAL A 87 -5.04 5.96 -6.94
CA VAL A 87 -5.01 4.55 -7.29
C VAL A 87 -4.30 4.42 -8.63
N LEU A 88 -3.28 3.59 -8.70
CA LEU A 88 -2.58 3.29 -9.94
C LEU A 88 -3.31 2.15 -10.65
N GLU A 89 -3.69 2.39 -11.91
CA GLU A 89 -4.21 1.34 -12.78
C GLU A 89 -3.08 0.37 -13.13
N ILE A 90 -3.34 -0.92 -12.91
CA ILE A 90 -2.59 -2.03 -13.47
C ILE A 90 -3.38 -2.53 -14.69
N GLY A 91 -2.70 -3.07 -15.70
CA GLY A 91 -3.30 -3.48 -16.97
C GLY A 91 -2.99 -4.92 -17.36
#